data_AF-A0A2A6HHC4-F1
#
_entry.id   AF-A0A2A6HHC4-F1
#
_cell.length_a   1.000
_cell.length_b   1.000
_cell.length_c   1.000
_cell.angle_alpha   90.00
_cell.angle_beta   90.00
_cell.angle_gamma   90.00
#
_symmetry.space_group_name_H-M   'P 1'
#
loop_
_entity.id
_entity.type
_entity.pdbx_description
1 polymer ?
#
loop_
_entity_poly.entity_id
_entity_poly.type
_entity_poly.pdbx_seq_one_letter_code
_entity_poly.pdbx_strand_id
1 'polypeptide(L)'
;QGSFDHSSLEPDSKMKEYDAGRAWVHDFYEKSKLTADTPEDVAGAVLLAATAKRHRQRYTVGKVAWQISLLRRLMPATLFDKALRQQFRLPA
;
A
#
# COMPACT_ATOMS: atom_id res chain seq x y z
N GLN A 1 -19.47 -1.14 4.53
CA GLN A 1 -18.59 -2.20 4.00
C GLN A 1 -18.72 -2.15 2.50
N GLY A 2 -17.62 -1.90 1.78
CA GLY A 2 -17.63 -1.72 0.32
C GLY A 2 -17.64 -3.06 -0.40
N SER A 3 -18.13 -3.08 -1.64
CA SER A 3 -18.14 -4.29 -2.51
C SER A 3 -16.76 -4.93 -2.69
N PHE A 4 -15.67 -4.20 -2.46
CA PHE A 4 -14.30 -4.69 -2.56
C PHE A 4 -13.97 -5.74 -1.49
N ASP A 5 -14.45 -5.56 -0.25
CA ASP A 5 -14.16 -6.50 0.84
C ASP A 5 -14.75 -7.89 0.56
N HIS A 6 -15.88 -7.95 -0.15
CA HIS A 6 -16.53 -9.21 -0.56
C HIS A 6 -15.71 -10.05 -1.55
N SER A 7 -14.72 -9.45 -2.23
CA SER A 7 -13.82 -10.18 -3.15
C SER A 7 -12.65 -10.85 -2.43
N SER A 8 -12.54 -10.71 -1.11
CA SER A 8 -11.51 -11.38 -0.29
C SER A 8 -11.88 -12.84 -0.06
N LEU A 9 -11.71 -13.67 -1.08
CA LEU A 9 -11.93 -15.12 -1.00
C LEU A 9 -10.75 -15.82 -0.30
N GLU A 10 -11.07 -16.84 0.50
CA GLU A 10 -10.06 -17.71 1.08
C GLU A 10 -9.37 -18.53 -0.02
N PRO A 11 -8.04 -18.71 0.02
CA PRO A 11 -7.34 -19.54 -0.95
C PRO A 11 -7.78 -21.00 -0.90
N ASP A 12 -7.98 -21.62 -2.08
CA ASP A 12 -8.33 -23.04 -2.22
C ASP A 12 -7.26 -23.98 -1.63
N SER A 13 -6.00 -23.55 -1.59
CA SER A 13 -4.89 -24.27 -0.96
C SER A 13 -3.96 -23.30 -0.23
N LYS A 14 -3.66 -23.61 1.04
CA LYS A 14 -2.75 -22.83 1.88
C LYS A 14 -1.48 -23.62 2.15
N MET A 15 -0.35 -22.96 1.92
CA MET A 15 0.97 -23.43 2.31
C MET A 15 1.23 -23.04 3.77
N LYS A 16 1.53 -24.04 4.62
CA LYS A 16 1.67 -23.88 6.06
C LYS A 16 2.79 -22.90 6.44
N GLU A 17 3.82 -22.83 5.61
CA GLU A 17 4.98 -21.93 5.78
C GLU A 17 4.57 -20.45 5.83
N TYR A 18 3.44 -20.10 5.20
CA TYR A 18 2.95 -18.73 5.13
C TYR A 18 1.91 -18.40 6.20
N ASP A 19 1.50 -19.33 7.07
CA ASP A 19 0.38 -19.12 8.00
C ASP A 19 0.63 -17.93 8.94
N ALA A 20 1.83 -17.84 9.52
CA ALA A 20 2.21 -16.74 10.40
C ALA A 20 2.22 -15.40 9.65
N GLY A 21 2.80 -15.36 8.44
CA GLY A 21 2.84 -14.15 7.61
C GLY A 21 1.45 -13.70 7.17
N ARG A 22 0.58 -14.65 6.82
CA ARG A 22 -0.80 -14.38 6.41
C ARG A 22 -1.64 -13.82 7.55
N ALA A 23 -1.53 -14.41 8.74
CA ALA A 23 -2.21 -13.91 9.93
C ALA A 23 -1.75 -12.48 10.27
N TRP A 24 -0.45 -12.22 10.16
CA TRP A 24 0.12 -10.89 10.37
C TRP A 24 -0.39 -9.86 9.34
N VAL A 25 -0.37 -10.20 8.04
CA VAL A 25 -0.87 -9.30 6.97
C VAL A 25 -2.35 -9.00 7.17
N HIS A 26 -3.15 -10.00 7.55
CA HIS A 26 -4.58 -9.81 7.78
C HIS A 26 -4.84 -8.84 8.94
N ASP A 27 -4.14 -9.01 10.07
CA ASP A 27 -4.25 -8.09 11.22
C ASP A 27 -3.77 -6.66 10.85
N PHE A 28 -2.68 -6.55 10.09
CA PHE A 28 -2.22 -5.26 9.59
C PHE A 28 -3.25 -4.61 8.65
N TYR A 29 -3.83 -5.39 7.73
CA TYR A 29 -4.82 -4.93 6.77
C TYR A 29 -6.05 -4.36 7.49
N GLU A 30 -6.64 -5.11 8.42
CA GLU A 30 -7.82 -4.65 9.18
C GLU A 30 -7.56 -3.34 9.92
N LYS A 31 -6.36 -3.16 10.49
CA LYS A 31 -5.97 -1.89 11.14
C LYS A 31 -5.77 -0.75 10.15
N SER A 32 -5.19 -1.03 8.98
CA SER A 32 -4.86 -0.04 7.96
C SER A 32 -6.06 0.47 7.17
N LYS A 33 -7.14 -0.33 7.07
CA LYS A 33 -8.37 0.03 6.34
C LYS A 33 -8.92 1.41 6.74
N LEU A 34 -8.84 1.76 8.01
CA LEU A 34 -9.37 3.03 8.55
C LEU A 34 -8.65 4.27 8.02
N THR A 35 -7.42 4.10 7.52
CA THR A 35 -6.56 5.18 7.00
C THR A 35 -6.20 4.99 5.53
N ALA A 36 -6.92 4.09 4.84
CA ALA A 36 -6.74 3.88 3.42
C ALA A 36 -7.19 5.11 2.61
N ASP A 37 -6.54 5.36 1.48
CA ASP A 37 -6.94 6.40 0.53
C ASP A 37 -8.36 6.11 0.01
N THR A 38 -9.16 7.16 -0.19
CA THR A 38 -10.57 6.96 -0.60
C THR A 38 -10.68 6.70 -2.11
N PRO A 39 -11.81 6.15 -2.58
CA PRO A 39 -12.07 6.03 -4.02
C PRO A 39 -11.95 7.36 -4.77
N GLU A 40 -12.32 8.47 -4.14
CA GLU A 40 -12.23 9.82 -4.71
C GLU A 40 -10.77 10.26 -4.91
N ASP A 41 -9.88 9.95 -3.96
CA ASP A 41 -8.45 10.23 -4.09
C ASP A 41 -7.85 9.48 -5.29
N VAL A 42 -8.25 8.21 -5.46
CA VAL A 42 -7.83 7.38 -6.61
C VAL A 42 -8.38 7.96 -7.92
N ALA A 43 -9.66 8.32 -7.96
CA ALA A 43 -10.29 8.93 -9.14
C ALA A 43 -9.59 10.23 -9.54
N GLY A 44 -9.22 11.07 -8.57
CA GLY A 44 -8.45 12.29 -8.80
C GLY A 44 -7.08 12.01 -9.43
N ALA A 45 -6.36 10.99 -8.94
CA ALA A 45 -5.09 10.58 -9.52
C ALA A 45 -5.23 10.04 -10.95
N VAL A 46 -6.30 9.27 -11.23
CA VAL A 46 -6.60 8.77 -12.58
C VAL A 46 -6.93 9.91 -13.53
N LEU A 47 -7.76 10.88 -13.11
CA LEU A 47 -8.08 12.06 -13.91
C LEU A 47 -6.82 12.88 -14.22
N LEU A 48 -5.96 13.08 -13.22
CA LEU A 48 -4.68 13.76 -13.40
C LEU A 48 -3.79 13.01 -14.40
N ALA A 49 -3.74 11.68 -14.30
CA ALA A 49 -2.97 10.85 -15.23
C ALA A 49 -3.49 10.95 -16.68
N ALA A 50 -4.82 10.96 -16.86
CA ALA A 50 -5.47 11.01 -18.17
C ALA A 50 -5.40 12.39 -18.85
N THR A 51 -5.31 13.47 -18.07
CA THR A 51 -5.30 14.86 -18.59
C THR A 51 -3.90 15.48 -18.67
N ALA A 52 -2.86 14.76 -18.22
CA ALA A 52 -1.50 15.27 -18.19
C ALA A 52 -0.94 15.51 -19.60
N LYS A 53 -0.52 16.76 -19.88
CA LYS A 53 0.20 17.10 -21.12
C LYS A 53 1.47 16.27 -21.33
N ARG A 54 2.16 15.91 -20.23
CA ARG A 54 3.32 15.01 -20.24
C ARG A 54 3.08 13.87 -19.26
N HIS A 55 2.76 12.70 -19.82
CA HIS A 55 2.48 11.50 -19.06
C HIS A 55 3.70 11.05 -18.25
N ARG A 56 3.49 10.76 -16.96
CA ARG A 56 4.48 10.16 -16.07
C ARG A 56 4.21 8.67 -15.97
N GLN A 57 5.27 7.90 -15.75
CA GLN A 57 5.14 6.45 -15.53
C GLN A 57 4.43 6.11 -14.20
N ARG A 58 4.43 7.02 -13.22
CA ARG A 58 3.86 6.79 -11.89
C ARG A 58 3.12 8.03 -11.38
N TYR A 59 1.89 7.82 -10.93
CA TYR A 59 1.07 8.80 -10.23
C TYR A 59 0.74 8.23 -8.84
N THR A 60 1.21 8.91 -7.80
CA THR A 60 0.99 8.50 -6.41
C THR A 60 -0.38 8.99 -5.96
N VAL A 61 -1.16 8.11 -5.34
CA VAL A 61 -2.42 8.46 -4.68
C VAL A 61 -2.12 8.84 -3.24
N GLY A 62 -2.78 9.87 -2.73
CA GLY A 62 -2.62 10.29 -1.34
C GLY A 62 -1.26 10.94 -1.02
N LYS A 63 -1.22 11.60 0.15
CA LYS A 63 -0.03 12.33 0.62
C LYS A 63 1.10 11.38 1.04
N VAL A 64 0.75 10.25 1.64
CA VAL A 64 1.70 9.29 2.21
C VAL A 64 2.53 8.63 1.10
N ALA A 65 1.91 8.17 0.01
CA ALA A 65 2.63 7.56 -1.09
C ALA A 65 3.62 8.52 -1.77
N TRP A 66 3.25 9.81 -1.87
CA TRP A 66 4.15 10.84 -2.37
C TRP A 66 5.36 11.05 -1.44
N GLN A 67 5.14 11.12 -0.11
CA GLN A 67 6.20 11.24 0.88
C GLN A 67 7.16 10.03 0.84
N ILE A 68 6.64 8.82 0.74
CA ILE A 68 7.45 7.59 0.63
C ILE A 68 8.31 7.62 -0.65
N SER A 69 7.74 8.05 -1.77
CA SER A 69 8.47 8.19 -3.04
C SER A 69 9.65 9.18 -2.91
N LEU A 70 9.43 10.29 -2.21
CA LEU A 70 10.48 11.27 -1.96
C LEU A 70 11.55 10.73 -1.00
N LEU A 71 11.15 10.09 0.11
CA LEU A 71 12.07 9.49 1.08
C LEU A 71 12.95 8.43 0.43
N ARG A 72 12.39 7.56 -0.41
CA ARG A 72 13.16 6.55 -1.15
C ARG A 72 14.22 7.17 -2.07
N ARG A 73 13.96 8.36 -2.61
CA ARG A 73 14.90 9.07 -3.49
C ARG A 73 16.01 9.79 -2.73
N LEU A 74 15.74 10.25 -1.52
CA LEU A 74 16.64 11.09 -0.75
C LEU A 74 17.45 10.33 0.31
N MET A 75 16.97 9.17 0.76
CA MET A 75 17.57 8.43 1.88
C MET A 75 18.38 7.21 1.40
N PRO A 76 19.50 6.87 2.07
CA PRO A 76 20.20 5.61 1.83
C PRO A 76 19.28 4.39 1.99
N ALA A 77 19.51 3.37 1.15
CA ALA A 77 18.63 2.21 1.06
C ALA A 77 18.47 1.47 2.41
N THR A 78 19.53 1.36 3.21
CA THR A 78 19.51 0.67 4.51
C THR A 78 18.65 1.40 5.54
N LEU A 79 18.69 2.73 5.56
CA LEU A 79 17.86 3.55 6.45
C LEU A 79 16.41 3.55 6.01
N PHE A 80 16.17 3.60 4.69
CA PHE A 80 14.83 3.46 4.12
C PHE A 80 14.19 2.13 4.49
N ASP A 81 14.91 1.02 4.30
CA ASP A 81 14.39 -0.30 4.63
C ASP A 81 14.06 -0.41 6.14
N LYS A 82 14.93 0.10 7.01
CA LYS A 82 14.68 0.10 8.46
C LYS A 82 13.44 0.90 8.83
N ALA A 83 13.28 2.12 8.30
CA ALA A 83 12.12 2.96 8.56
C ALA A 83 10.82 2.33 8.02
N LEU A 84 10.89 1.73 6.83
CA LEU A 84 9.77 1.03 6.20
C LEU A 84 9.33 -0.15 7.07
N ARG A 85 10.26 -1.02 7.48
CA ARG A 85 9.97 -2.15 8.37
C ARG A 85 9.34 -1.72 9.68
N GLN A 86 9.81 -0.62 10.26
CA GLN A 86 9.22 -0.06 11.48
C GLN A 86 7.79 0.44 11.26
N GLN A 87 7.55 1.23 10.21
CA GLN A 87 6.22 1.76 9.89
C GLN A 87 5.20 0.64 9.66
N PHE A 88 5.61 -0.40 8.95
CA PHE A 88 4.74 -1.53 8.63
C PHE A 88 4.72 -2.59 9.74
N ARG A 89 5.55 -2.47 10.80
CA ARG A 89 5.74 -3.48 11.85
C ARG A 89 6.17 -4.86 11.33
N LEU A 90 6.93 -4.86 10.24
CA LEU A 90 7.42 -6.09 9.62
C LEU A 90 8.40 -6.79 10.59
N PRO A 91 8.38 -8.13 10.66
CA PRO A 91 9.41 -8.87 11.37
C PRO A 91 10.79 -8.57 10.77
N ALA A 92 11.82 -8.62 11.62
CA ALA A 92 13.21 -8.40 11.23
C ALA A 92 13.70 -9.48 10.26
#